data_AF-A0A958D2R0-F1
#
_entry.id   AF-A0A958D2R0-F1
#
_cell.length_a   1.000
_cell.length_b   1.000
_cell.length_c   1.000
_cell.angle_alpha   90.00
_cell.angle_beta   90.00
_cell.angle_gamma   90.00
#
_symmetry.space_group_name_H-M   'P 1'
#
loop_
_entity.id
_entity.type
_entity.pdbx_description
1 polymer ?
#
loop_
_entity_poly.entity_id
_entity_poly.type
_entity_poly.pdbx_seq_one_letter_code
_entity_poly.pdbx_strand_id
1 'polypeptide(L)'
;VHWQATASSRPKTRAMSLSTAERKALIVFFALVVPWLLFATLYYGSPVPNTLAAKATQALAQTIPRWGQGLLDAAGDWAQQFSVAAALAVVGLALALWRRAPDRLPLLLWAALFVAGHVLLGVRSYFWYYVPLAPVVALLAGDAVAAAADWLATRLAGRERARLIRTLLLAGLVALVLLPAFPAATTLAQQPEMRRREQAYLQTAEMLRTLCADGDPAVGIAEIGLIGYISDCRIVDLAGLLQRDVAHLKLDPADKMAWAIQRYHPELVVLAGGVNYPFQVADAAWFRGRYETVDIDDQAGFRSVMYRKAPGPANQRDLPPATWQGDNGAAQIDETLYFEPGATAVITLHVFMPARSTLDTSVNGAQASQVFSAEPAWQDSFLQPSEPDGAVNLSLALESRDRLPVVGWIESNAVPSVHYFAPRLDASQRPRPTVQFDPGQTTTIRLAAVDAGPAALELLHRDRPGVALAISVDGQPLAVVGGTDGWRTERIALPDDLLAGQQPLTVEITNQGDQFARLGYLMLTLGTEKLPEKTSEVADCLSRLACNDWDKPRLLSRRLPKSEPVTFQTASEAATP
;
A
#
# COMPACT_ATOMS: atom_id res chain seq x y z
N VAL A 1 69.08 31.17 42.40
CA VAL A 1 68.42 30.70 41.16
C VAL A 1 67.30 31.68 40.84
N HIS A 2 67.59 32.68 40.00
CA HIS A 2 66.66 33.75 39.63
C HIS A 2 65.72 33.27 38.53
N TRP A 3 64.41 33.27 38.82
CA TRP A 3 63.35 33.14 37.82
C TRP A 3 63.09 34.53 37.21
N GLN A 4 63.70 34.80 36.04
CA GLN A 4 63.31 35.94 35.21
C GLN A 4 62.00 35.61 34.51
N ALA A 5 60.92 36.25 34.95
CA ALA A 5 59.66 36.29 34.24
C ALA A 5 59.85 37.10 32.93
N THR A 6 60.14 36.41 31.83
CA THR A 6 60.05 36.99 30.50
C THR A 6 58.59 37.32 30.22
N ALA A 7 58.26 38.60 30.25
CA ALA A 7 56.99 39.13 29.80
C ALA A 7 56.71 38.61 28.38
N SER A 8 55.79 37.65 28.28
CA SER A 8 55.38 37.07 27.01
C SER A 8 54.66 38.16 26.23
N SER A 9 55.29 38.59 25.14
CA SER A 9 54.65 39.41 24.11
C SER A 9 53.34 38.75 23.72
N ARG A 10 52.21 39.40 24.03
CA ARG A 10 50.89 38.96 23.55
C ARG A 10 51.02 38.69 22.05
N PRO A 11 50.69 37.49 21.55
CA PRO A 11 50.76 37.22 20.14
C PRO A 11 49.84 38.22 19.44
N LYS A 12 50.44 39.14 18.68
CA LYS A 12 49.69 39.98 17.74
C LYS A 12 48.78 39.04 16.96
N THR A 13 47.49 39.33 16.95
CA THR A 13 46.46 38.64 16.18
C THR A 13 46.85 38.67 14.70
N ARG A 14 47.71 37.72 14.30
CA ARG A 14 47.99 37.43 12.91
C ARG A 14 46.67 36.94 12.37
N ALA A 15 46.03 37.75 11.52
CA ALA A 15 44.99 37.27 10.64
C ALA A 15 45.48 35.95 10.04
N MET A 16 44.81 34.85 10.35
CA MET A 16 45.16 33.54 9.82
C MET A 16 44.93 33.60 8.31
N SER A 17 45.98 33.92 7.56
CA SER A 17 45.93 33.81 6.11
C SER A 17 45.91 32.33 5.78
N LEU A 18 44.83 31.87 5.17
CA LEU A 18 44.74 30.52 4.63
C LEU A 18 45.94 30.26 3.71
N SER A 19 46.58 29.11 3.91
CA SER A 19 47.61 28.60 3.03
C SER A 19 47.07 28.43 1.60
N THR A 20 47.97 28.36 0.62
CA THR A 20 47.59 28.09 -0.77
C THR A 20 46.89 26.74 -0.92
N ALA A 21 47.26 25.74 -0.11
CA ALA A 21 46.62 24.43 -0.10
C ALA A 21 45.17 24.50 0.42
N GLU A 22 44.93 25.18 1.54
CA GLU A 22 43.58 25.36 2.10
C GLU A 22 42.66 26.12 1.14
N ARG A 23 43.19 27.18 0.49
CA ARG A 23 42.43 27.91 -0.55
C ARG A 23 42.05 27.01 -1.72
N LYS A 24 42.98 26.19 -2.22
CA LYS A 24 42.69 25.22 -3.27
C LYS A 24 41.63 24.21 -2.83
N ALA A 25 41.72 23.70 -1.61
CA ALA A 25 40.73 22.77 -1.05
C ALA A 25 39.33 23.40 -0.97
N LEU A 26 39.22 24.64 -0.50
CA LEU A 26 37.95 25.38 -0.46
C LEU A 26 37.40 25.64 -1.86
N ILE A 27 38.24 26.03 -2.82
CA ILE A 27 37.83 26.23 -4.22
C ILE A 27 37.27 24.93 -4.79
N VAL A 28 37.97 23.81 -4.60
CA VAL A 28 37.50 22.48 -5.05
C VAL A 28 36.18 22.11 -4.37
N PHE A 29 36.08 22.30 -3.05
CA PHE A 29 34.84 22.04 -2.31
C PHE A 29 33.67 22.84 -2.87
N PHE A 30 33.80 24.16 -3.00
CA PHE A 30 32.72 25.00 -3.52
C PHE A 30 32.43 24.74 -4.99
N ALA A 31 33.44 24.44 -5.81
CA ALA A 31 33.26 24.05 -7.20
C ALA A 31 32.46 22.74 -7.35
N LEU A 32 32.49 21.85 -6.35
CA LEU A 32 31.66 20.64 -6.32
C LEU A 32 30.27 20.91 -5.72
N VAL A 33 30.19 21.64 -4.61
CA VAL A 33 28.95 21.83 -3.85
C VAL A 33 28.01 22.85 -4.50
N VAL A 34 28.53 23.98 -5.01
CA VAL A 34 27.68 25.06 -5.54
C VAL A 34 26.89 24.62 -6.78
N PRO A 35 27.48 23.93 -7.80
CA PRO A 35 26.69 23.44 -8.92
C PRO A 35 25.60 22.47 -8.51
N TRP A 36 25.85 21.60 -7.52
CA TRP A 36 24.85 20.69 -7.00
C TRP A 36 23.71 21.43 -6.28
N LEU A 37 24.03 22.40 -5.42
CA LEU A 37 23.01 23.20 -4.73
C LEU A 37 22.18 24.02 -5.72
N LEU A 38 22.82 24.55 -6.77
CA LEU A 38 22.12 25.26 -7.84
C LEU A 38 21.18 24.30 -8.60
N PHE A 39 21.68 23.14 -9.02
CA PHE A 39 20.88 22.10 -9.65
C PHE A 39 19.69 21.70 -8.75
N ALA A 40 19.93 21.42 -7.47
CA ALA A 40 18.88 21.03 -6.55
C ALA A 40 17.83 22.14 -6.38
N THR A 41 18.26 23.39 -6.31
CA THR A 41 17.35 24.54 -6.23
C THR A 41 16.52 24.69 -7.49
N LEU A 42 17.11 24.56 -8.68
CA LEU A 42 16.42 24.72 -9.96
C LEU A 42 15.48 23.54 -10.26
N TYR A 43 15.91 22.32 -9.95
CA TYR A 43 15.18 21.09 -10.27
C TYR A 43 14.11 20.76 -9.22
N TYR A 44 14.44 20.87 -7.92
CA TYR A 44 13.52 20.52 -6.82
C TYR A 44 12.84 21.75 -6.17
N GLY A 45 13.23 22.97 -6.56
CA GLY A 45 12.72 24.20 -5.95
C GLY A 45 13.30 24.53 -4.58
N SER A 46 14.32 23.78 -4.12
CA SER A 46 14.97 23.97 -2.83
C SER A 46 16.41 23.42 -2.85
N PRO A 47 17.40 24.11 -2.27
CA PRO A 47 18.76 23.58 -2.10
C PRO A 47 18.82 22.43 -1.10
N VAL A 48 17.77 22.27 -0.28
CA VAL A 48 17.63 21.22 0.73
C VAL A 48 16.58 20.21 0.25
N PRO A 49 16.88 18.90 0.27
CA PRO A 49 15.95 17.88 -0.21
C PRO A 49 14.70 17.78 0.68
N ASN A 50 13.54 17.48 0.06
CA ASN A 50 12.27 17.22 0.77
C ASN A 50 12.39 16.09 1.80
N THR A 51 13.34 15.16 1.59
CA THR A 51 13.65 14.07 2.51
C THR A 51 13.95 14.55 3.92
N LEU A 52 14.51 15.76 4.11
CA LEU A 52 14.74 16.32 5.44
C LEU A 52 13.40 16.58 6.16
N ALA A 53 12.44 17.23 5.48
CA ALA A 53 11.12 17.51 6.05
C ALA A 53 10.34 16.22 6.33
N ALA A 54 10.37 15.27 5.39
CA ALA A 54 9.75 13.96 5.56
C ALA A 54 10.32 13.21 6.77
N LYS A 55 11.65 13.18 6.94
CA LYS A 55 12.29 12.52 8.08
C LYS A 55 12.06 13.21 9.42
N ALA A 56 11.99 14.54 9.43
CA ALA A 56 11.66 15.30 10.63
C ALA A 56 10.22 15.01 11.09
N THR A 57 9.28 14.91 10.15
CA THR A 57 7.88 14.63 10.48
C THR A 57 7.62 13.15 10.81
N GLN A 58 8.46 12.21 10.36
CA GLN A 58 8.41 10.80 10.80
C GLN A 58 8.69 10.62 12.30
N ALA A 59 9.41 11.55 12.92
CA ALA A 59 9.73 11.49 14.34
C ALA A 59 8.61 11.97 15.27
N LEU A 60 7.46 12.39 14.71
CA LEU A 60 6.27 12.73 15.48
C LEU A 60 5.65 11.50 16.17
N ALA A 61 5.87 10.30 15.62
CA ALA A 61 5.46 9.06 16.24
C ALA A 61 6.14 8.90 17.61
N GLN A 62 5.35 8.97 18.68
CA GLN A 62 5.86 8.97 20.06
C GLN A 62 6.52 7.67 20.49
N THR A 63 6.31 6.58 19.76
CA THR A 63 6.74 5.22 20.12
C THR A 63 8.22 4.96 19.89
N ILE A 64 8.95 5.89 19.26
CA ILE A 64 10.31 5.64 18.78
C ILE A 64 11.29 6.58 19.45
N PRO A 65 12.43 6.08 19.97
CA PRO A 65 13.42 6.92 20.60
C PRO A 65 13.84 8.07 19.68
N ARG A 66 13.84 9.28 20.24
CA ARG A 66 14.45 10.44 19.59
C ARG A 66 15.91 10.15 19.32
N TRP A 67 16.45 10.71 18.23
CA TRP A 67 17.83 10.47 17.81
C TRP A 67 18.87 10.57 18.95
N GLY A 68 18.73 11.57 19.83
CA GLY A 68 19.65 11.75 20.95
C GLY A 68 19.66 10.57 21.93
N GLN A 69 18.49 10.01 22.24
CA GLN A 69 18.40 8.82 23.10
C GLN A 69 18.93 7.59 22.38
N GLY A 70 18.57 7.42 21.11
CA GLY A 70 19.10 6.34 20.28
C GLY A 70 20.62 6.39 20.12
N LEU A 71 21.23 7.57 20.10
CA LEU A 71 22.69 7.72 20.11
C LEU A 71 23.29 7.21 21.42
N LEU A 72 22.68 7.53 22.56
CA LEU A 72 23.16 7.07 23.87
C LEU A 72 23.03 5.55 23.99
N ASP A 73 21.90 4.99 23.55
CA ASP A 73 21.67 3.55 23.53
C ASP A 73 22.71 2.86 22.62
N ALA A 74 22.86 3.33 21.37
CA ALA A 74 23.83 2.77 20.43
C ALA A 74 25.28 2.93 20.90
N ALA A 75 25.63 4.06 21.53
CA ALA A 75 26.95 4.27 22.12
C ALA A 75 27.18 3.36 23.33
N GLY A 76 26.14 3.11 24.13
CA GLY A 76 26.16 2.19 25.26
C GLY A 76 26.40 0.75 24.81
N ASP A 77 25.59 0.27 23.86
CA ASP A 77 25.72 -1.07 23.27
C ASP A 77 27.11 -1.26 22.63
N TRP A 78 27.54 -0.27 21.85
CA TRP A 78 28.87 -0.28 21.24
C TRP A 78 29.97 -0.27 22.30
N ALA A 79 29.88 0.55 23.35
CA ALA A 79 30.88 0.59 24.41
C ALA A 79 30.91 -0.70 25.24
N GLN A 80 29.78 -1.39 25.40
CA GLN A 80 29.76 -2.72 26.03
C GLN A 80 30.47 -3.76 25.16
N GLN A 81 30.20 -3.76 23.85
CA GLN A 81 30.80 -4.71 22.91
C GLN A 81 32.29 -4.41 22.63
N PHE A 82 32.69 -3.14 22.64
CA PHE A 82 34.02 -2.65 22.30
C PHE A 82 34.66 -1.85 23.44
N SER A 83 34.56 -2.33 24.68
CA SER A 83 34.95 -1.60 25.90
C SER A 83 36.38 -1.05 25.89
N VAL A 84 37.35 -1.82 25.39
CA VAL A 84 38.74 -1.36 25.25
C VAL A 84 38.85 -0.22 24.25
N ALA A 85 38.21 -0.34 23.08
CA ALA A 85 38.22 0.71 22.06
C ALA A 85 37.49 1.97 22.54
N ALA A 86 36.39 1.80 23.28
CA ALA A 86 35.65 2.91 23.89
C ALA A 86 36.50 3.66 24.92
N ALA A 87 37.17 2.95 25.83
CA ALA A 87 38.08 3.55 26.80
C ALA A 87 39.22 4.31 26.11
N LEU A 88 39.83 3.70 25.07
CA LEU A 88 40.86 4.35 24.26
C LEU A 88 40.33 5.59 23.53
N ALA A 89 39.13 5.55 22.98
CA ALA A 89 38.53 6.71 22.31
C ALA A 89 38.30 7.88 23.28
N VAL A 90 37.87 7.60 24.52
CA VAL A 90 37.72 8.61 25.58
C VAL A 90 39.07 9.22 25.95
N VAL A 91 40.11 8.38 26.14
CA VAL A 91 41.48 8.86 26.39
C VAL A 91 41.99 9.70 25.21
N GLY A 92 41.73 9.26 23.98
CA GLY A 92 42.09 9.97 22.76
C GLY A 92 41.44 11.34 22.67
N LEU A 93 40.15 11.43 23.00
CA LEU A 93 39.42 12.70 23.08
C LEU A 93 40.04 13.62 24.13
N ALA A 94 40.31 13.10 25.34
CA ALA A 94 40.95 13.87 26.40
C ALA A 94 42.34 14.38 25.97
N LEU A 95 43.15 13.56 25.29
CA LEU A 95 44.45 13.94 24.77
C LEU A 95 44.35 15.00 23.66
N ALA A 96 43.40 14.85 22.73
CA ALA A 96 43.18 15.82 21.64
C ALA A 96 42.78 17.19 22.19
N LEU A 97 41.90 17.22 23.20
CA LEU A 97 41.47 18.44 23.87
C LEU A 97 42.59 19.05 24.72
N TRP A 98 43.30 18.24 25.50
CA TRP A 98 44.38 18.71 26.38
C TRP A 98 45.57 19.26 25.58
N ARG A 99 46.02 18.52 24.56
CA ARG A 99 47.12 18.96 23.68
C ARG A 99 46.70 20.06 22.71
N ARG A 100 45.42 20.43 22.68
CA ARG A 100 44.80 21.37 21.74
C ARG A 100 45.21 21.03 20.30
N ALA A 101 45.16 19.76 19.93
CA ALA A 101 45.62 19.28 18.63
C ALA A 101 44.81 19.98 17.51
N PRO A 102 45.35 21.03 16.87
CA PRO A 102 44.56 21.88 15.99
C PRO A 102 44.10 21.08 14.76
N ASP A 103 44.88 20.09 14.36
CA ASP A 103 44.60 19.18 13.25
C ASP A 103 43.38 18.26 13.51
N ARG A 104 43.01 18.05 14.78
CA ARG A 104 41.84 17.27 15.18
C ARG A 104 40.59 18.11 15.35
N LEU A 105 40.73 19.42 15.56
CA LEU A 105 39.61 20.32 15.84
C LEU A 105 38.56 20.33 14.72
N PRO A 106 38.90 20.36 13.41
CA PRO A 106 37.89 20.30 12.35
C PRO A 106 37.03 19.03 12.40
N LEU A 107 37.66 17.88 12.69
CA LEU A 107 36.95 16.60 12.77
C LEU A 107 36.02 16.53 13.98
N LEU A 108 36.50 16.98 15.14
CA LEU A 108 35.69 17.04 16.37
C LEU A 108 34.54 18.04 16.24
N LEU A 109 34.80 19.19 15.63
CA LEU A 109 33.77 20.18 15.33
C LEU A 109 32.73 19.60 14.36
N TRP A 110 33.17 18.91 13.31
CA TRP A 110 32.26 18.23 12.38
C TRP A 110 31.39 17.20 13.10
N ALA A 111 31.97 16.35 13.97
CA ALA A 111 31.23 15.36 14.73
C ALA A 111 30.21 16.01 15.67
N ALA A 112 30.60 17.08 16.36
CA ALA A 112 29.72 17.84 17.23
C ALA A 112 28.56 18.51 16.46
N LEU A 113 28.85 19.11 15.31
CA LEU A 113 27.83 19.72 14.43
C LEU A 113 26.89 18.66 13.85
N PHE A 114 27.41 17.49 13.46
CA PHE A 114 26.61 16.37 12.97
C PHE A 114 25.61 15.89 14.04
N VAL A 115 26.10 15.65 15.26
CA VAL A 115 25.29 15.27 16.43
C VAL A 115 24.25 16.35 16.73
N ALA A 116 24.69 17.61 16.85
CA ALA A 116 23.79 18.73 17.15
C ALA A 116 22.70 18.89 16.08
N GLY A 117 23.06 18.76 14.80
CA GLY A 117 22.12 18.84 13.69
C GLY A 117 21.01 17.79 13.80
N HIS A 118 21.36 16.51 14.02
CA HIS A 118 20.35 15.45 14.15
C HIS A 118 19.48 15.60 15.40
N VAL A 119 20.08 16.02 16.53
CA VAL A 119 19.34 16.28 17.76
C VAL A 119 18.36 17.45 17.57
N LEU A 120 18.80 18.56 16.98
CA LEU A 120 17.96 19.75 16.76
C LEU A 120 16.86 19.50 15.73
N LEU A 121 17.14 18.72 14.69
CA LEU A 121 16.14 18.32 13.70
C LEU A 121 15.13 17.31 14.26
N GLY A 122 15.42 16.70 15.41
CA GLY A 122 14.54 15.76 16.07
C GLY A 122 14.22 14.53 15.22
N VAL A 123 15.12 14.10 14.33
CA VAL A 123 14.87 12.98 13.44
C VAL A 123 14.72 11.65 14.21
N ARG A 124 14.13 10.66 13.56
CA ARG A 124 14.03 9.29 14.12
C ARG A 124 15.42 8.66 14.27
N SER A 125 15.62 7.91 15.35
CA SER A 125 16.82 7.08 15.54
C SER A 125 16.84 5.92 14.53
N TYR A 126 17.90 5.85 13.74
CA TYR A 126 18.23 4.67 12.94
C TYR A 126 19.71 4.35 13.15
N PHE A 127 20.05 3.07 13.33
CA PHE A 127 21.41 2.66 13.68
C PHE A 127 22.47 3.15 12.66
N TRP A 128 22.11 3.19 11.37
CA TRP A 128 23.02 3.65 10.31
C TRP A 128 23.33 5.15 10.38
N TYR A 129 22.57 5.96 11.12
CA TYR A 129 22.89 7.37 11.33
C TYR A 129 24.09 7.59 12.26
N TYR A 130 24.51 6.57 13.01
CA TYR A 130 25.66 6.67 13.90
C TYR A 130 26.98 6.25 13.23
N VAL A 131 26.91 5.52 12.11
CA VAL A 131 28.07 5.04 11.35
C VAL A 131 29.04 6.17 10.95
N PRO A 132 28.59 7.37 10.52
CA PRO A 132 29.50 8.48 10.22
C PRO A 132 30.39 8.93 11.39
N LEU A 133 30.01 8.61 12.64
CA LEU A 133 30.83 8.90 13.82
C LEU A 133 31.93 7.85 14.06
N ALA A 134 31.80 6.65 13.49
CA ALA A 134 32.74 5.56 13.71
C ALA A 134 34.19 5.90 13.31
N PRO A 135 34.48 6.57 12.17
CA PRO A 135 35.85 7.01 11.85
C PRO A 135 36.43 7.97 12.89
N VAL A 136 35.61 8.83 13.49
CA VAL A 136 36.05 9.78 14.53
C VAL A 136 36.46 9.01 15.78
N VAL A 137 35.60 8.08 16.22
CA VAL A 137 35.88 7.21 17.37
C VAL A 137 37.14 6.38 17.14
N ALA A 138 37.30 5.79 15.95
CA ALA A 138 38.46 5.00 15.57
C ALA A 138 39.76 5.83 15.57
N LEU A 139 39.72 7.06 15.04
CA LEU A 139 40.87 7.96 15.05
C LEU A 139 41.27 8.36 16.48
N LEU A 140 40.31 8.65 17.35
CA LEU A 140 40.57 8.96 18.76
C LEU A 140 41.18 7.76 19.49
N ALA A 141 40.63 6.56 19.29
CA ALA A 141 41.23 5.35 19.85
C ALA A 141 42.68 5.14 19.34
N GLY A 142 42.92 5.38 18.05
CA GLY A 142 44.25 5.34 17.44
C GLY A 142 45.22 6.36 18.04
N ASP A 143 44.77 7.58 18.33
CA ASP A 143 45.58 8.61 18.99
C ASP A 143 46.00 8.21 20.41
N ALA A 144 45.10 7.59 21.18
CA ALA A 144 45.42 7.06 22.50
C ALA A 144 46.44 5.93 22.43
N VAL A 145 46.26 5.00 21.49
CA VAL A 145 47.17 3.88 21.24
C VAL A 145 48.56 4.38 20.83
N ALA A 146 48.64 5.35 19.91
CA ALA A 146 49.89 5.97 19.49
C ALA A 146 50.60 6.68 20.65
N ALA A 147 49.86 7.46 21.44
CA ALA A 147 50.41 8.16 22.60
C ALA A 147 50.94 7.19 23.67
N ALA A 148 50.22 6.09 23.94
CA ALA A 148 50.65 5.06 24.87
C ALA A 148 51.90 4.33 24.38
N ALA A 149 51.95 3.98 23.09
CA ALA A 149 53.10 3.31 22.48
C ALA A 149 54.35 4.21 22.49
N ASP A 150 54.22 5.50 22.16
CA ASP A 150 55.30 6.47 22.22
C ASP A 150 55.80 6.65 23.66
N TRP A 151 54.89 6.78 24.63
CA TRP A 151 55.25 6.86 26.05
C TRP A 151 56.03 5.63 26.50
N LEU A 152 55.56 4.42 26.19
CA LEU A 152 56.20 3.19 26.63
C LEU A 152 57.55 2.98 25.93
N ALA A 153 57.65 3.29 24.64
CA ALA A 153 58.88 3.21 23.87
C ALA A 153 59.98 4.13 24.44
N THR A 154 59.63 5.33 24.91
CA THR A 154 60.60 6.23 25.57
C THR A 154 61.07 5.74 26.93
N ARG A 155 60.33 4.84 27.59
CA ARG A 155 60.64 4.32 28.94
C ARG A 155 61.43 3.02 28.93
N LEU A 156 61.20 2.14 27.95
CA LEU A 156 61.68 0.75 28.01
C LEU A 156 62.96 0.46 27.21
N ALA A 157 63.39 1.32 26.28
CA ALA A 157 64.37 0.87 25.28
C ALA A 157 65.27 1.96 24.68
N GLY A 158 66.48 1.55 24.26
CA GLY A 158 67.29 2.29 23.30
C GLY A 158 66.61 2.40 21.93
N ARG A 159 67.03 3.38 21.11
CA ARG A 159 66.32 3.84 19.89
C ARG A 159 65.85 2.74 18.94
N GLU A 160 66.61 1.65 18.77
CA GLU A 160 66.24 0.56 17.86
C GLU A 160 65.20 -0.40 18.45
N ARG A 161 65.39 -0.84 19.71
CA ARG A 161 64.42 -1.68 20.42
C ARG A 161 63.08 -0.96 20.64
N ALA A 162 63.13 0.36 20.80
CA ALA A 162 61.93 1.20 20.92
C ALA A 162 61.04 1.13 19.67
N ARG A 163 61.62 1.03 18.46
CA ARG A 163 60.85 0.90 17.20
C ARG A 163 60.13 -0.45 17.13
N LEU A 164 60.83 -1.55 17.42
CA LEU A 164 60.22 -2.88 17.39
C LEU A 164 59.12 -3.01 18.44
N ILE A 165 59.38 -2.59 19.68
CA ILE A 165 58.40 -2.60 20.78
C ILE A 165 57.17 -1.77 20.38
N ARG A 166 57.37 -0.57 19.83
CA ARG A 166 56.28 0.27 19.35
C ARG A 166 55.44 -0.44 18.27
N THR A 167 56.08 -1.03 17.25
CA THR A 167 55.36 -1.73 16.18
C THR A 167 54.56 -2.91 16.71
N LEU A 168 55.13 -3.72 17.61
CA LEU A 168 54.44 -4.86 18.20
C LEU A 168 53.26 -4.43 19.09
N LEU A 169 53.43 -3.36 19.87
CA LEU A 169 52.34 -2.80 20.69
C LEU A 169 51.21 -2.24 19.84
N LEU A 170 51.54 -1.49 18.79
CA LEU A 170 50.54 -0.99 17.83
C LEU A 170 49.79 -2.14 17.18
N ALA A 171 50.50 -3.16 16.69
CA ALA A 171 49.89 -4.34 16.09
C ALA A 171 48.98 -5.09 17.07
N GLY A 172 49.45 -5.32 18.30
CA GLY A 172 48.68 -5.98 19.36
C GLY A 172 47.43 -5.19 19.77
N LEU A 173 47.54 -3.87 19.91
CA LEU A 173 46.41 -3.00 20.25
C LEU A 173 45.40 -2.90 19.11
N VAL A 174 45.85 -2.82 17.86
CA VAL A 174 44.96 -2.86 16.69
C VAL A 174 44.24 -4.20 16.61
N ALA A 175 44.95 -5.32 16.80
CA ALA A 175 44.32 -6.65 16.83
C ALA A 175 43.27 -6.76 17.95
N LEU A 176 43.57 -6.24 19.15
CA LEU A 176 42.64 -6.23 20.28
C LEU A 176 41.39 -5.38 20.00
N VAL A 177 41.54 -4.23 19.35
CA VAL A 177 40.42 -3.35 18.96
C VAL A 177 39.56 -4.00 17.87
N LEU A 178 40.16 -4.73 16.93
CA LEU A 178 39.45 -5.39 15.83
C LEU A 178 38.85 -6.75 16.22
N LEU A 179 39.28 -7.37 17.31
CA LEU A 179 38.84 -8.70 17.73
C LEU A 179 37.31 -8.84 17.81
N PRO A 180 36.54 -7.88 18.39
CA PRO A 180 35.08 -8.00 18.46
C PRO A 180 34.39 -7.73 17.10
N ALA A 181 35.10 -7.14 16.13
CA ALA A 181 34.56 -6.89 14.79
C ALA A 181 34.47 -8.18 13.95
N PHE A 182 35.31 -9.19 14.23
CA PHE A 182 35.26 -10.48 13.54
C PHE A 182 33.91 -11.22 13.74
N PRO A 183 33.45 -11.50 14.98
CA PRO A 183 32.16 -12.14 15.17
C PRO A 183 31.02 -11.27 14.62
N ALA A 184 31.07 -9.94 14.78
CA ALA A 184 30.08 -9.05 14.19
C ALA A 184 30.02 -9.14 12.65
N ALA A 185 31.17 -9.19 11.98
CA ALA A 185 31.25 -9.38 10.54
C ALA A 185 30.72 -10.76 10.11
N THR A 186 31.01 -11.81 10.86
CA THR A 186 30.45 -13.14 10.58
C THR A 186 28.93 -13.18 10.78
N THR A 187 28.42 -12.55 11.84
CA THR A 187 26.99 -12.44 12.09
C THR A 187 26.33 -11.68 10.94
N LEU A 188 26.87 -10.51 10.56
CA LEU A 188 26.37 -9.73 9.42
C LEU A 188 26.36 -10.53 8.11
N ALA A 189 27.45 -11.25 7.81
CA ALA A 189 27.51 -12.12 6.64
C ALA A 189 26.45 -13.22 6.68
N GLN A 190 26.07 -13.68 7.88
CA GLN A 190 25.08 -14.73 8.10
C GLN A 190 23.65 -14.23 8.29
N GLN A 191 23.40 -12.92 8.47
CA GLN A 191 22.06 -12.41 8.77
C GLN A 191 21.09 -12.70 7.61
N PRO A 192 20.18 -13.68 7.76
CA PRO A 192 19.23 -14.00 6.71
C PRO A 192 18.16 -12.90 6.63
N GLU A 193 17.85 -12.23 7.74
CA GLU A 193 16.74 -11.27 7.85
C GLU A 193 16.90 -10.06 6.93
N MET A 194 18.09 -9.47 6.81
CA MET A 194 18.34 -8.41 5.82
C MET A 194 18.06 -8.90 4.40
N ARG A 195 18.52 -10.12 4.08
CA ARG A 195 18.25 -10.73 2.77
C ARG A 195 16.76 -11.01 2.58
N ARG A 196 16.02 -11.37 3.64
CA ARG A 196 14.57 -11.65 3.56
C ARG A 196 13.76 -10.40 3.27
N ARG A 197 14.05 -9.28 3.95
CA ARG A 197 13.41 -7.99 3.64
C ARG A 197 13.71 -7.56 2.20
N GLU A 198 14.96 -7.68 1.77
CA GLU A 198 15.35 -7.37 0.39
C GLU A 198 14.68 -8.30 -0.63
N GLN A 199 14.52 -9.58 -0.31
CA GLN A 199 13.79 -10.56 -1.13
C GLN A 199 12.30 -10.21 -1.23
N ALA A 200 11.63 -9.90 -0.12
CA ALA A 200 10.23 -9.47 -0.13
C ALA A 200 10.02 -8.20 -0.97
N TYR A 201 10.96 -7.24 -0.87
CA TYR A 201 10.95 -6.06 -1.73
C TYR A 201 11.15 -6.40 -3.20
N LEU A 202 12.10 -7.29 -3.52
CA LEU A 202 12.35 -7.69 -4.89
C LEU A 202 11.13 -8.38 -5.50
N GLN A 203 10.53 -9.33 -4.78
CA GLN A 203 9.32 -10.04 -5.19
C GLN A 203 8.15 -9.08 -5.39
N THR A 204 7.91 -8.19 -4.42
CA THR A 204 6.88 -7.13 -4.52
C THR A 204 7.14 -6.24 -5.75
N ALA A 205 8.39 -5.87 -6.01
CA ALA A 205 8.74 -5.01 -7.13
C ALA A 205 8.58 -5.68 -8.49
N GLU A 206 8.96 -6.96 -8.61
CA GLU A 206 8.80 -7.75 -9.83
C GLU A 206 7.32 -8.00 -10.15
N MET A 207 6.51 -8.25 -9.12
CA MET A 207 5.07 -8.34 -9.28
C MET A 207 4.47 -7.00 -9.72
N LEU A 208 4.85 -5.89 -9.07
CA LEU A 208 4.41 -4.56 -9.48
C LEU A 208 4.81 -4.24 -10.92
N ARG A 209 6.04 -4.58 -11.34
CA ARG A 209 6.49 -4.39 -12.72
C ARG A 209 5.57 -5.10 -13.70
N THR A 210 5.15 -6.33 -13.38
CA THR A 210 4.21 -7.08 -14.20
C THR A 210 2.85 -6.41 -14.26
N LEU A 211 2.35 -5.89 -13.13
CA LEU A 211 1.07 -5.18 -13.06
C LEU A 211 1.08 -3.81 -13.74
N CYS A 212 2.22 -3.13 -13.78
CA CYS A 212 2.36 -1.80 -14.36
C CYS A 212 2.66 -1.81 -15.87
N ALA A 213 3.10 -2.95 -16.41
CA ALA A 213 3.39 -3.13 -17.83
C ALA A 213 2.20 -2.76 -18.74
N ASP A 214 0.97 -2.92 -18.24
CA ASP A 214 -0.27 -2.76 -19.01
C ASP A 214 -0.92 -1.36 -18.89
N GLY A 215 -0.37 -0.41 -18.11
CA GLY A 215 -1.07 0.88 -17.95
C GLY A 215 -0.45 1.97 -17.07
N ASP A 216 0.84 1.90 -16.71
CA ASP A 216 1.51 2.85 -15.80
C ASP A 216 0.62 3.39 -14.64
N PRO A 217 -0.03 2.49 -13.87
CA PRO A 217 -0.88 2.90 -12.76
C PRO A 217 -0.04 3.64 -11.70
N ALA A 218 -0.65 4.63 -11.03
CA ALA A 218 -0.03 5.19 -9.84
C ALA A 218 -0.03 4.15 -8.72
N VAL A 219 1.15 3.93 -8.13
CA VAL A 219 1.33 3.00 -7.01
C VAL A 219 1.72 3.77 -5.76
N GLY A 220 0.84 3.77 -4.77
CA GLY A 220 1.11 4.31 -3.44
C GLY A 220 2.03 3.38 -2.66
N ILE A 221 3.26 3.81 -2.38
CA ILE A 221 4.24 3.00 -1.63
C ILE A 221 4.87 3.87 -0.55
N ALA A 222 5.03 3.31 0.65
CA ALA A 222 5.65 4.03 1.76
C ALA A 222 7.18 3.83 1.81
N GLU A 223 7.69 2.71 1.28
CA GLU A 223 9.11 2.42 1.14
C GLU A 223 9.50 2.39 -0.34
N ILE A 224 9.70 3.57 -0.91
CA ILE A 224 9.91 3.76 -2.36
C ILE A 224 11.28 3.29 -2.90
N GLY A 225 12.15 2.74 -2.06
CA GLY A 225 13.54 2.43 -2.40
C GLY A 225 13.67 1.34 -3.47
N LEU A 226 14.00 0.12 -3.06
CA LEU A 226 14.18 -1.00 -3.98
C LEU A 226 12.90 -1.29 -4.78
N ILE A 227 11.73 -1.18 -4.14
CA ILE A 227 10.43 -1.41 -4.79
C ILE A 227 10.20 -0.41 -5.92
N GLY A 228 10.35 0.89 -5.65
CA GLY A 228 10.17 1.93 -6.67
C GLY A 228 11.19 1.82 -7.80
N TYR A 229 12.46 1.51 -7.48
CA TYR A 229 13.52 1.37 -8.47
C TYR A 229 13.31 0.20 -9.44
N ILE A 230 12.84 -0.95 -8.95
CA ILE A 230 12.67 -2.15 -9.78
C ILE A 230 11.29 -2.16 -10.46
N SER A 231 10.23 -1.72 -9.79
CA SER A 231 8.87 -1.85 -10.34
C SER A 231 8.61 -1.09 -11.63
N ASP A 232 9.37 -0.02 -11.91
CA ASP A 232 9.17 0.85 -13.09
C ASP A 232 7.75 1.44 -13.19
N CYS A 233 7.05 1.53 -12.06
CA CYS A 233 5.72 2.13 -11.96
C CYS A 233 5.81 3.62 -11.62
N ARG A 234 4.77 4.39 -11.94
CA ARG A 234 4.57 5.74 -11.38
C ARG A 234 4.32 5.71 -9.87
N ILE A 235 5.31 6.10 -9.07
CA ILE A 235 5.24 6.02 -7.60
C ILE A 235 4.60 7.26 -6.96
N VAL A 236 3.63 7.02 -6.08
CA VAL A 236 3.12 7.98 -5.09
C VAL A 236 3.78 7.63 -3.75
N ASP A 237 4.68 8.49 -3.26
CA ASP A 237 5.40 8.24 -2.02
C ASP A 237 4.58 8.67 -0.81
N LEU A 238 4.08 7.65 -0.09
CA LEU A 238 3.21 7.85 1.07
C LEU A 238 3.97 8.41 2.28
N ALA A 239 5.32 8.37 2.27
CA ALA A 239 6.17 8.95 3.31
C ALA A 239 6.60 10.40 3.01
N GLY A 240 6.44 10.87 1.76
CA GLY A 240 6.72 12.24 1.34
C GLY A 240 8.20 12.55 1.06
N LEU A 241 9.05 11.56 0.79
CA LEU A 241 10.40 11.78 0.25
C LEU A 241 10.34 12.40 -1.16
N LEU A 242 9.34 12.02 -1.98
CA LEU A 242 9.12 12.60 -3.31
C LEU A 242 8.12 13.78 -3.29
N GLN A 243 6.93 13.59 -2.70
CA GLN A 243 5.88 14.60 -2.69
C GLN A 243 6.07 15.65 -1.58
N ARG A 244 6.24 16.90 -1.99
CA ARG A 244 6.50 18.03 -1.07
C ARG A 244 5.35 18.26 -0.08
N ASP A 245 4.11 18.18 -0.54
CA ASP A 245 2.95 18.40 0.32
C ASP A 245 2.86 17.32 1.41
N VAL A 246 3.11 16.05 1.08
CA VAL A 246 3.20 14.95 2.05
C VAL A 246 4.35 15.15 3.05
N ALA A 247 5.53 15.60 2.58
CA ALA A 247 6.73 15.81 3.40
C ALA A 247 6.50 16.78 4.58
N HIS A 248 5.64 17.78 4.37
CA HIS A 248 5.38 18.85 5.33
C HIS A 248 4.18 18.57 6.25
N LEU A 249 3.47 17.46 6.07
CA LEU A 249 2.37 17.08 6.96
C LEU A 249 2.92 16.72 8.34
N LYS A 250 2.46 17.46 9.36
CA LYS A 250 2.75 17.20 10.77
C LYS A 250 1.71 16.24 11.35
N LEU A 251 1.58 15.09 10.71
CA LEU A 251 0.68 14.01 11.09
C LEU A 251 1.51 12.79 11.52
N ASP A 252 0.90 11.92 12.33
CA ASP A 252 1.45 10.60 12.60
C ASP A 252 1.63 9.80 11.29
N PRO A 253 2.57 8.84 11.22
CA PRO A 253 2.87 8.13 9.98
C PRO A 253 1.64 7.47 9.32
N ALA A 254 0.73 6.89 10.10
CA ALA A 254 -0.50 6.28 9.59
C ALA A 254 -1.41 7.31 8.94
N ASP A 255 -1.70 8.41 9.63
CA ASP A 255 -2.56 9.51 9.15
C ASP A 255 -1.96 10.19 7.92
N LYS A 256 -0.64 10.33 7.87
CA LYS A 256 0.06 10.86 6.71
C LYS A 256 -0.10 9.96 5.49
N MET A 257 0.07 8.65 5.67
CA MET A 257 -0.15 7.68 4.60
C MET A 257 -1.60 7.68 4.15
N ALA A 258 -2.56 7.69 5.09
CA ALA A 258 -3.98 7.79 4.81
C ALA A 258 -4.30 9.06 4.00
N TRP A 259 -3.77 10.21 4.42
CA TRP A 259 -3.93 11.47 3.68
C TRP A 259 -3.38 11.36 2.26
N ALA A 260 -2.18 10.79 2.08
CA ALA A 260 -1.57 10.64 0.76
C ALA A 260 -2.41 9.72 -0.14
N ILE A 261 -2.89 8.59 0.37
CA ILE A 261 -3.77 7.67 -0.36
C ILE A 261 -5.08 8.37 -0.75
N GLN A 262 -5.71 9.10 0.18
CA GLN A 262 -6.95 9.84 -0.07
C GLN A 262 -6.74 11.02 -1.03
N ARG A 263 -5.58 11.68 -1.01
CA ARG A 263 -5.29 12.85 -1.83
C ARG A 263 -4.97 12.48 -3.28
N TYR A 264 -4.21 11.41 -3.46
CA TYR A 264 -3.65 10.99 -4.75
C TYR A 264 -4.44 9.84 -5.40
N HIS A 265 -5.27 9.12 -4.65
CA HIS A 265 -6.10 8.00 -5.12
C HIS A 265 -5.35 7.00 -6.02
N PRO A 266 -4.17 6.50 -5.60
CA PRO A 266 -3.40 5.59 -6.44
C PRO A 266 -4.20 4.32 -6.75
N GLU A 267 -4.05 3.80 -7.97
CA GLU A 267 -4.74 2.58 -8.42
C GLU A 267 -4.26 1.34 -7.66
N LEU A 268 -2.99 1.32 -7.24
CA LEU A 268 -2.42 0.29 -6.39
C LEU A 268 -1.84 0.93 -5.12
N VAL A 269 -1.93 0.22 -4.00
CA VAL A 269 -1.28 0.62 -2.73
C VAL A 269 -0.49 -0.57 -2.22
N VAL A 270 0.78 -0.35 -1.91
CA VAL A 270 1.64 -1.34 -1.26
C VAL A 270 1.95 -0.89 0.16
N LEU A 271 1.47 -1.68 1.12
CA LEU A 271 1.83 -1.55 2.52
C LEU A 271 2.87 -2.63 2.81
N ALA A 272 4.15 -2.23 2.77
CA ALA A 272 5.28 -3.11 3.07
C ALA A 272 6.01 -2.62 4.31
N GLY A 273 6.31 -3.54 5.23
CA GLY A 273 7.07 -3.22 6.43
C GLY A 273 7.07 -4.32 7.49
N GLY A 274 7.92 -4.13 8.50
CA GLY A 274 7.90 -4.98 9.71
C GLY A 274 6.77 -4.59 10.66
N VAL A 275 6.80 -5.16 11.88
CA VAL A 275 5.77 -5.03 12.93
C VAL A 275 5.37 -3.58 13.32
N ASN A 276 6.17 -2.59 12.96
CA ASN A 276 5.96 -1.18 13.28
C ASN A 276 5.48 -0.33 12.09
N TYR A 277 5.10 -0.96 10.98
CA TYR A 277 4.54 -0.26 9.83
C TYR A 277 3.02 -0.10 10.00
N PRO A 278 2.43 1.05 9.63
CA PRO A 278 1.03 1.34 9.90
C PRO A 278 0.08 0.58 8.95
N PHE A 279 0.03 -0.75 9.08
CA PHE A 279 -1.03 -1.59 8.49
C PHE A 279 -2.42 -1.17 8.99
N GLN A 280 -2.50 -0.41 10.08
CA GLN A 280 -3.70 0.24 10.61
C GLN A 280 -4.46 1.05 9.54
N VAL A 281 -3.77 1.59 8.52
CA VAL A 281 -4.44 2.28 7.40
C VAL A 281 -5.37 1.33 6.66
N ALA A 282 -4.97 0.06 6.48
CA ALA A 282 -5.82 -0.95 5.84
C ALA A 282 -6.98 -1.42 6.72
N ASP A 283 -6.90 -1.21 8.04
CA ASP A 283 -7.98 -1.52 8.98
C ASP A 283 -9.07 -0.45 9.01
N ALA A 284 -8.83 0.71 8.40
CA ALA A 284 -9.80 1.79 8.34
C ALA A 284 -10.96 1.44 7.38
N ALA A 285 -12.20 1.71 7.79
CA ALA A 285 -13.40 1.40 7.01
C ALA A 285 -13.37 2.02 5.60
N TRP A 286 -12.92 3.29 5.50
CA TRP A 286 -12.79 3.99 4.22
C TRP A 286 -11.80 3.33 3.26
N PHE A 287 -10.76 2.66 3.78
CA PHE A 287 -9.76 1.99 2.97
C PHE A 287 -10.33 0.67 2.45
N ARG A 288 -10.91 -0.15 3.34
CA ARG A 288 -11.57 -1.42 2.96
C ARG A 288 -12.71 -1.24 1.95
N GLY A 289 -13.45 -0.13 2.03
CA GLY A 289 -14.49 0.19 1.06
C GLY A 289 -13.97 0.61 -0.33
N ARG A 290 -12.68 1.01 -0.44
CA ARG A 290 -12.09 1.54 -1.67
C ARG A 290 -10.99 0.68 -2.27
N TYR A 291 -10.44 -0.24 -1.50
CA TYR A 291 -9.28 -1.02 -1.86
C TYR A 291 -9.52 -2.47 -1.47
N GLU A 292 -9.32 -3.37 -2.44
CA GLU A 292 -9.35 -4.81 -2.24
C GLU A 292 -7.92 -5.36 -2.21
N THR A 293 -7.70 -6.41 -1.42
CA THR A 293 -6.40 -7.09 -1.35
C THR A 293 -6.16 -7.84 -2.66
N VAL A 294 -5.01 -7.61 -3.29
CA VAL A 294 -4.57 -8.33 -4.50
C VAL A 294 -3.66 -9.49 -4.12
N ASP A 295 -2.71 -9.22 -3.24
CA ASP A 295 -1.67 -10.17 -2.87
C ASP A 295 -1.17 -9.89 -1.45
N ILE A 296 -0.75 -10.96 -0.77
CA ILE A 296 -0.13 -10.92 0.54
C ILE A 296 1.14 -11.75 0.46
N ASP A 297 2.29 -11.10 0.54
CA ASP A 297 3.57 -11.75 0.69
C ASP A 297 4.05 -11.57 2.13
N ASP A 298 4.20 -12.67 2.86
CA ASP A 298 4.78 -12.69 4.21
C ASP A 298 6.05 -13.54 4.20
N GLN A 299 7.18 -12.87 4.03
CA GLN A 299 8.50 -13.50 4.09
C GLN A 299 9.04 -13.39 5.51
N ALA A 300 8.69 -14.38 6.34
CA ALA A 300 9.24 -14.61 7.67
C ALA A 300 9.20 -13.38 8.60
N GLY A 301 8.04 -12.73 8.69
CA GLY A 301 7.81 -11.59 9.60
C GLY A 301 8.03 -10.22 8.94
N PHE A 302 8.36 -10.19 7.65
CA PHE A 302 8.24 -9.00 6.82
C PHE A 302 7.03 -9.17 5.90
N ARG A 303 5.98 -8.38 6.17
CA ARG A 303 4.72 -8.45 5.43
C ARG A 303 4.68 -7.34 4.38
N SER A 304 4.37 -7.72 3.15
CA SER A 304 4.06 -6.82 2.04
C SER A 304 2.66 -7.16 1.56
N VAL A 305 1.72 -6.22 1.72
CA VAL A 305 0.35 -6.39 1.23
C VAL A 305 0.10 -5.40 0.12
N MET A 306 -0.33 -5.94 -1.02
CA MET A 306 -0.75 -5.15 -2.15
C MET A 306 -2.26 -5.06 -2.18
N TYR A 307 -2.73 -3.84 -2.35
CA TYR A 307 -4.13 -3.52 -2.54
C TYR A 307 -4.30 -2.89 -3.90
N ARG A 308 -5.42 -3.20 -4.54
CA ARG A 308 -5.88 -2.53 -5.75
C ARG A 308 -7.10 -1.73 -5.37
N LYS A 309 -7.18 -0.53 -5.91
CA LYS A 309 -8.40 0.27 -5.82
C LYS A 309 -9.51 -0.60 -6.36
N ALA A 310 -10.47 -0.94 -5.50
CA ALA A 310 -11.57 -1.79 -5.88
C ALA A 310 -12.17 -1.22 -7.17
N PRO A 311 -12.57 -2.07 -8.13
CA PRO A 311 -13.43 -1.67 -9.23
C PRO A 311 -14.79 -1.35 -8.62
N GLY A 312 -14.85 -0.30 -7.81
CA GLY A 312 -16.09 0.36 -7.51
C GLY A 312 -16.75 0.74 -8.83
N PRO A 313 -18.03 1.13 -8.78
CA PRO A 313 -18.68 1.74 -9.94
C PRO A 313 -17.71 2.73 -10.59
N ALA A 314 -17.27 2.44 -11.82
CA ALA A 314 -16.13 3.09 -12.49
C ALA A 314 -16.03 4.57 -12.12
N ASN A 315 -14.85 5.01 -11.62
CA ASN A 315 -14.53 6.41 -11.26
C ASN A 315 -15.72 7.38 -11.48
N GLN A 316 -16.61 7.52 -10.49
CA GLN A 316 -17.92 8.22 -10.60
C GLN A 316 -17.87 9.72 -10.99
N ARG A 317 -16.70 10.28 -11.30
CA ARG A 317 -16.59 11.55 -12.04
C ARG A 317 -16.84 11.39 -13.55
N ASP A 318 -16.73 10.18 -14.08
CA ASP A 318 -16.81 9.88 -15.51
C ASP A 318 -18.13 9.22 -15.93
N LEU A 319 -19.03 8.93 -14.98
CA LEU A 319 -20.37 8.43 -15.29
C LEU A 319 -21.35 9.62 -15.45
N PRO A 320 -22.21 9.62 -16.48
CA PRO A 320 -23.22 10.66 -16.64
C PRO A 320 -24.15 10.65 -15.41
N PRO A 321 -24.50 11.82 -14.84
CA PRO A 321 -25.37 11.89 -13.68
C PRO A 321 -26.70 11.21 -14.00
N ALA A 322 -27.09 10.23 -13.19
CA ALA A 322 -28.43 9.66 -13.24
C ALA A 322 -29.43 10.76 -12.86
N THR A 323 -30.21 11.24 -13.82
CA THR A 323 -31.22 12.26 -13.57
C THR A 323 -32.51 11.62 -13.05
N TRP A 324 -32.87 11.91 -11.80
CA TRP A 324 -34.22 11.67 -11.28
C TRP A 324 -35.22 12.59 -11.99
N GLN A 325 -36.21 12.02 -12.68
CA GLN A 325 -37.39 12.75 -13.15
C GLN A 325 -38.62 12.18 -12.43
N GLY A 326 -38.99 12.79 -11.32
CA GLY A 326 -40.31 12.61 -10.70
C GLY A 326 -41.23 13.75 -11.16
N ASP A 327 -42.46 13.43 -11.59
CA ASP A 327 -43.37 14.40 -12.19
C ASP A 327 -43.84 15.51 -11.23
N ASN A 328 -43.61 15.40 -9.91
CA ASN A 328 -44.18 16.34 -8.92
C ASN A 328 -43.27 16.71 -7.73
N GLY A 329 -41.94 16.57 -7.85
CA GLY A 329 -41.01 16.94 -6.77
C GLY A 329 -41.00 15.99 -5.56
N ALA A 330 -41.86 14.97 -5.56
CA ALA A 330 -41.77 13.80 -4.69
C ALA A 330 -41.34 12.60 -5.53
N ALA A 331 -40.36 11.85 -5.04
CA ALA A 331 -39.92 10.61 -5.66
C ALA A 331 -39.60 9.58 -4.57
N GLN A 332 -40.11 8.36 -4.75
CA GLN A 332 -39.90 7.24 -3.85
C GLN A 332 -39.16 6.13 -4.60
N ILE A 333 -38.14 5.57 -3.95
CA ILE A 333 -37.41 4.39 -4.41
C ILE A 333 -37.55 3.34 -3.33
N ASP A 334 -37.96 2.13 -3.71
CA ASP A 334 -37.96 0.96 -2.84
C ASP A 334 -36.99 -0.07 -3.43
N GLU A 335 -35.98 -0.48 -2.66
CA GLU A 335 -34.96 -1.45 -3.05
C GLU A 335 -34.81 -2.52 -1.97
N THR A 336 -34.49 -3.74 -2.38
CA THR A 336 -34.20 -4.85 -1.44
C THR A 336 -32.74 -5.25 -1.57
N LEU A 337 -31.97 -5.05 -0.50
CA LEU A 337 -30.56 -5.46 -0.40
C LEU A 337 -30.47 -6.79 0.33
N TYR A 338 -29.70 -7.74 -0.20
CA TYR A 338 -29.56 -9.07 0.40
C TYR A 338 -28.21 -9.25 1.09
N PHE A 339 -28.22 -9.68 2.35
CA PHE A 339 -27.03 -9.90 3.16
C PHE A 339 -26.89 -11.39 3.52
N GLU A 340 -25.66 -11.85 3.75
CA GLU A 340 -25.45 -13.20 4.28
C GLU A 340 -26.08 -13.33 5.68
N PRO A 341 -26.72 -14.47 6.01
CA PRO A 341 -27.25 -14.70 7.35
C PRO A 341 -26.17 -14.49 8.42
N GLY A 342 -26.44 -13.62 9.40
CA GLY A 342 -25.49 -13.27 10.47
C GLY A 342 -24.47 -12.17 10.13
N ALA A 343 -24.42 -11.68 8.89
CA ALA A 343 -23.62 -10.51 8.54
C ALA A 343 -24.24 -9.23 9.11
N THR A 344 -23.42 -8.36 9.72
CA THR A 344 -23.88 -7.02 10.11
C THR A 344 -24.02 -6.16 8.86
N ALA A 345 -25.25 -5.81 8.48
CA ALA A 345 -25.52 -4.94 7.35
C ALA A 345 -25.03 -3.52 7.64
N VAL A 346 -24.17 -3.00 6.76
CA VAL A 346 -23.70 -1.61 6.78
C VAL A 346 -24.03 -1.01 5.43
N ILE A 347 -24.94 -0.04 5.43
CA ILE A 347 -25.38 0.67 4.24
C ILE A 347 -24.99 2.14 4.38
N THR A 348 -24.31 2.68 3.38
CA THR A 348 -24.00 4.11 3.29
C THR A 348 -24.70 4.68 2.07
N LEU A 349 -25.54 5.68 2.29
CA LEU A 349 -26.24 6.40 1.24
C LEU A 349 -25.50 7.70 0.96
N HIS A 350 -25.09 7.90 -0.28
CA HIS A 350 -24.47 9.13 -0.75
C HIS A 350 -25.45 9.85 -1.66
N VAL A 351 -26.03 10.97 -1.20
CA VAL A 351 -27.09 11.67 -1.94
C VAL A 351 -26.76 13.15 -2.05
N PHE A 352 -26.75 13.67 -3.28
CA PHE A 352 -26.74 15.11 -3.53
C PHE A 352 -28.16 15.64 -3.34
N MET A 353 -28.37 16.38 -2.26
CA MET A 353 -29.66 16.97 -1.92
C MET A 353 -29.74 18.39 -2.50
N PRO A 354 -30.79 18.74 -3.26
CA PRO A 354 -31.09 20.12 -3.65
C PRO A 354 -31.33 21.00 -2.43
N ALA A 355 -31.34 22.32 -2.63
CA ALA A 355 -31.79 23.22 -1.58
C ALA A 355 -33.24 22.91 -1.19
N ARG A 356 -33.53 22.99 0.11
CA ARG A 356 -34.87 22.82 0.69
C ARG A 356 -35.51 21.48 0.33
N SER A 357 -34.70 20.43 0.30
CA SER A 357 -35.18 19.06 0.16
C SER A 357 -35.06 18.30 1.47
N THR A 358 -35.93 17.31 1.62
CA THR A 358 -35.91 16.32 2.70
C THR A 358 -35.77 14.95 2.08
N LEU A 359 -34.85 14.14 2.59
CA LEU A 359 -34.69 12.73 2.27
C LEU A 359 -35.07 11.92 3.50
N ASP A 360 -36.20 11.24 3.41
CA ASP A 360 -36.62 10.22 4.36
C ASP A 360 -36.10 8.86 3.91
N THR A 361 -35.35 8.20 4.78
CA THR A 361 -34.89 6.84 4.56
C THR A 361 -35.61 5.94 5.55
N SER A 362 -36.18 4.85 5.06
CA SER A 362 -36.74 3.80 5.91
C SER A 362 -36.08 2.47 5.57
N VAL A 363 -35.86 1.66 6.61
CA VAL A 363 -35.25 0.35 6.54
C VAL A 363 -36.23 -0.64 7.13
N ASN A 364 -36.65 -1.63 6.34
CA ASN A 364 -37.67 -2.59 6.69
C ASN A 364 -38.99 -1.94 7.16
N GLY A 365 -39.34 -0.81 6.55
CA GLY A 365 -40.54 -0.02 6.89
C GLY A 365 -40.43 0.83 8.16
N ALA A 366 -39.31 0.74 8.90
CA ALA A 366 -39.02 1.64 10.02
C ALA A 366 -38.21 2.85 9.53
N GLN A 367 -38.62 4.07 9.90
CA GLN A 367 -37.86 5.27 9.55
C GLN A 367 -36.47 5.20 10.18
N ALA A 368 -35.44 5.21 9.34
CA ALA A 368 -34.05 5.00 9.73
C ALA A 368 -33.29 6.32 9.82
N SER A 369 -33.48 7.22 8.86
CA SER A 369 -32.97 8.59 8.94
C SER A 369 -33.88 9.57 8.21
N GLN A 370 -33.82 10.84 8.62
CA GLN A 370 -34.38 11.95 7.88
C GLN A 370 -33.28 13.01 7.76
N VAL A 371 -32.92 13.35 6.52
CA VAL A 371 -31.90 14.37 6.25
C VAL A 371 -32.59 15.55 5.59
N PHE A 372 -32.32 16.76 6.08
CA PHE A 372 -32.80 18.00 5.48
C PHE A 372 -31.61 18.81 4.98
N SER A 373 -31.70 19.33 3.76
CA SER A 373 -30.67 20.21 3.19
C SER A 373 -31.23 21.60 2.93
N ALA A 374 -30.74 22.61 3.64
CA ALA A 374 -31.13 24.01 3.40
C ALA A 374 -30.57 24.56 2.09
N GLU A 375 -29.38 24.08 1.70
CA GLU A 375 -28.64 24.45 0.49
C GLU A 375 -28.23 23.18 -0.28
N PRO A 376 -27.84 23.28 -1.56
CA PRO A 376 -27.44 22.10 -2.32
C PRO A 376 -26.15 21.50 -1.77
N ALA A 377 -26.19 20.25 -1.30
CA ALA A 377 -25.03 19.60 -0.66
C ALA A 377 -25.04 18.08 -0.84
N TRP A 378 -23.86 17.48 -0.81
CA TRP A 378 -23.71 16.04 -0.63
C TRP A 378 -23.99 15.67 0.83
N GLN A 379 -24.79 14.63 1.02
CA GLN A 379 -25.14 14.08 2.33
C GLN A 379 -24.82 12.60 2.35
N ASP A 380 -24.16 12.17 3.42
CA ASP A 380 -23.86 10.78 3.69
C ASP A 380 -24.75 10.31 4.86
N SER A 381 -25.61 9.33 4.61
CA SER A 381 -26.44 8.72 5.66
C SER A 381 -26.01 7.28 5.89
N PHE A 382 -25.53 6.99 7.10
CA PHE A 382 -25.16 5.65 7.52
C PHE A 382 -26.38 4.95 8.13
N LEU A 383 -26.70 3.77 7.60
CA LEU A 383 -27.80 2.95 8.06
C LEU A 383 -27.25 1.62 8.58
N GLN A 384 -27.60 1.28 9.82
CA GLN A 384 -27.32 0.01 10.46
C GLN A 384 -28.65 -0.65 10.84
N PRO A 385 -29.19 -1.55 10.00
CA PRO A 385 -30.39 -2.31 10.32
C PRO A 385 -30.16 -3.12 11.60
N SER A 386 -31.12 -3.14 12.52
CA SER A 386 -30.94 -3.77 13.83
C SER A 386 -30.74 -5.28 13.76
N GLU A 387 -31.34 -5.98 12.78
CA GLU A 387 -31.17 -7.42 12.52
C GLU A 387 -31.48 -7.73 11.04
N PRO A 388 -30.47 -7.96 10.16
CA PRO A 388 -30.72 -8.34 8.78
C PRO A 388 -30.94 -9.86 8.68
N ASP A 389 -32.19 -10.31 8.77
CA ASP A 389 -32.57 -11.68 8.37
C ASP A 389 -32.61 -11.78 6.83
N GLY A 390 -31.43 -11.74 6.22
CA GLY A 390 -31.20 -12.03 4.80
C GLY A 390 -31.62 -10.95 3.78
N ALA A 391 -32.62 -10.11 4.10
CA ALA A 391 -33.08 -9.03 3.22
C ALA A 391 -33.33 -7.73 3.98
N VAL A 392 -32.92 -6.61 3.39
CA VAL A 392 -33.12 -5.26 3.91
C VAL A 392 -33.87 -4.45 2.86
N ASN A 393 -35.13 -4.15 3.12
CA ASN A 393 -35.96 -3.29 2.29
C ASN A 393 -35.64 -1.83 2.63
N LEU A 394 -35.00 -1.14 1.70
CA LEU A 394 -34.67 0.27 1.82
C LEU A 394 -35.67 1.09 1.00
N SER A 395 -36.39 1.99 1.65
CA SER A 395 -37.21 2.99 0.97
C SER A 395 -36.60 4.38 1.13
N LEU A 396 -36.40 5.08 0.02
CA LEU A 396 -35.93 6.46 -0.03
C LEU A 396 -37.06 7.34 -0.56
N ALA A 397 -37.63 8.18 0.29
CA ALA A 397 -38.63 9.16 -0.09
C ALA A 397 -37.98 10.55 -0.06
N LEU A 398 -37.86 11.16 -1.24
CA LEU A 398 -37.34 12.52 -1.36
C LEU A 398 -38.49 13.47 -1.67
N GLU A 399 -38.59 14.54 -0.88
CA GLU A 399 -39.38 15.71 -1.19
C GLU A 399 -38.46 16.89 -1.51
N SER A 400 -38.56 17.44 -2.72
CA SER A 400 -37.83 18.65 -3.13
C SER A 400 -38.79 19.69 -3.67
N ARG A 401 -38.72 20.92 -3.12
CA ARG A 401 -39.46 22.07 -3.66
C ARG A 401 -38.86 22.60 -4.96
N ASP A 402 -37.54 22.48 -5.08
CA ASP A 402 -36.79 22.88 -6.25
C ASP A 402 -36.71 21.64 -7.16
N ARG A 403 -37.27 21.70 -8.37
CA ARG A 403 -37.37 20.58 -9.34
C ARG A 403 -36.01 20.15 -9.93
N LEU A 404 -34.95 20.22 -9.14
CA LEU A 404 -33.61 19.81 -9.52
C LEU A 404 -33.49 18.28 -9.39
N PRO A 405 -32.78 17.64 -10.33
CA PRO A 405 -32.52 16.21 -10.25
C PRO A 405 -31.68 15.89 -9.02
N VAL A 406 -32.07 14.83 -8.33
CA VAL A 406 -31.29 14.24 -7.25
C VAL A 406 -30.43 13.14 -7.83
N VAL A 407 -29.18 13.09 -7.35
CA VAL A 407 -28.21 12.08 -7.75
C VAL A 407 -27.73 11.42 -6.47
N GLY A 408 -27.81 10.10 -6.42
CA GLY A 408 -27.27 9.35 -5.29
C GLY A 408 -26.96 7.91 -5.63
N TRP A 409 -26.16 7.28 -4.78
CA TRP A 409 -25.85 5.86 -4.85
C TRP A 409 -25.82 5.24 -3.45
N ILE A 410 -25.88 3.91 -3.43
CA ILE A 410 -25.91 3.10 -2.21
C ILE A 410 -24.64 2.26 -2.18
N GLU A 411 -23.86 2.40 -1.12
CA GLU A 411 -22.76 1.49 -0.80
C GLU A 411 -23.24 0.52 0.27
N SER A 412 -23.04 -0.77 0.08
CA SER A 412 -23.34 -1.76 1.11
C SER A 412 -22.31 -2.89 1.11
N ASN A 413 -22.17 -3.57 2.24
CA ASN A 413 -21.41 -4.82 2.35
C ASN A 413 -22.26 -6.07 2.01
N ALA A 414 -23.35 -5.90 1.24
CA ALA A 414 -24.11 -7.00 0.67
C ALA A 414 -23.26 -7.79 -0.34
N VAL A 415 -23.70 -8.99 -0.71
CA VAL A 415 -23.16 -9.77 -1.85
C VAL A 415 -23.00 -8.80 -3.04
N PRO A 416 -21.83 -8.72 -3.72
CA PRO A 416 -21.40 -7.54 -4.46
C PRO A 416 -22.42 -7.10 -5.51
N SER A 417 -23.24 -6.13 -5.13
CA SER A 417 -24.30 -5.57 -5.93
C SER A 417 -24.24 -4.05 -5.74
N VAL A 418 -23.73 -3.38 -6.78
CA VAL A 418 -23.87 -1.93 -6.88
C VAL A 418 -25.21 -1.68 -7.57
N HIS A 419 -26.18 -1.21 -6.81
CA HIS A 419 -27.51 -0.88 -7.34
C HIS A 419 -27.45 0.51 -7.98
N TYR A 420 -27.63 0.55 -9.31
CA TYR A 420 -27.72 1.79 -10.07
C TYR A 420 -29.17 2.07 -10.47
N PHE A 421 -29.60 3.30 -10.27
CA PHE A 421 -30.93 3.75 -10.67
C PHE A 421 -30.87 4.38 -12.05
N ALA A 422 -31.32 3.66 -13.07
CA ALA A 422 -31.45 4.21 -14.43
C ALA A 422 -32.66 3.61 -15.16
N PRO A 423 -33.41 4.39 -15.94
CA PRO A 423 -34.20 3.83 -17.03
C PRO A 423 -33.25 3.43 -18.18
N ARG A 424 -33.22 2.12 -18.50
CA ARG A 424 -32.58 1.50 -19.69
C ARG A 424 -31.11 1.87 -19.96
N LEU A 425 -30.20 1.00 -19.53
CA LEU A 425 -28.84 0.89 -20.07
C LEU A 425 -28.72 -0.28 -21.06
N ASP A 426 -27.91 -0.08 -22.10
CA ASP A 426 -27.48 -1.11 -23.06
C ASP A 426 -26.63 -2.18 -22.34
N ALA A 427 -26.83 -3.46 -22.68
CA ALA A 427 -26.24 -4.60 -21.98
C ALA A 427 -24.70 -4.63 -22.04
N SER A 428 -24.11 -3.94 -23.03
CA SER A 428 -22.66 -3.82 -23.21
C SER A 428 -21.95 -2.95 -22.16
N GLN A 429 -22.68 -2.19 -21.35
CA GLN A 429 -22.12 -1.22 -20.38
C GLN A 429 -22.33 -1.60 -18.92
N ARG A 430 -22.79 -2.83 -18.61
CA ARG A 430 -22.98 -3.28 -17.22
C ARG A 430 -21.65 -3.80 -16.62
N PRO A 431 -21.30 -3.42 -15.38
CA PRO A 431 -20.18 -4.02 -14.67
C PRO A 431 -20.41 -5.53 -14.47
N ARG A 432 -19.33 -6.33 -14.53
CA ARG A 432 -19.37 -7.80 -14.49
C ARG A 432 -18.87 -8.31 -13.14
N PRO A 433 -19.75 -8.71 -12.20
CA PRO A 433 -19.32 -9.24 -10.91
C PRO A 433 -18.69 -10.63 -11.07
N THR A 434 -17.52 -10.85 -10.47
CA THR A 434 -16.86 -12.18 -10.44
C THR A 434 -17.03 -12.84 -9.08
N VAL A 435 -17.43 -14.12 -9.06
CA VAL A 435 -17.50 -14.97 -7.86
C VAL A 435 -16.32 -15.95 -7.87
N GLN A 436 -15.59 -16.05 -6.77
CA GLN A 436 -14.48 -17.01 -6.61
C GLN A 436 -14.93 -18.21 -5.76
N PHE A 437 -14.53 -19.42 -6.16
CA PHE A 437 -14.84 -20.67 -5.48
C PHE A 437 -13.56 -21.35 -5.05
N ASP A 438 -13.40 -21.63 -3.75
CA ASP A 438 -12.28 -22.42 -3.25
C ASP A 438 -12.47 -23.92 -3.55
N PRO A 439 -11.40 -24.74 -3.59
CA PRO A 439 -11.51 -26.19 -3.75
C PRO A 439 -12.48 -26.83 -2.75
N GLY A 440 -13.44 -27.62 -3.25
CA GLY A 440 -14.48 -28.27 -2.45
C GLY A 440 -15.65 -27.37 -2.05
N GLN A 441 -15.62 -26.07 -2.34
CA GLN A 441 -16.72 -25.17 -2.01
C GLN A 441 -17.92 -25.40 -2.93
N THR A 442 -19.09 -25.55 -2.33
CA THR A 442 -20.39 -25.59 -3.04
C THR A 442 -21.12 -24.28 -2.81
N THR A 443 -21.62 -23.68 -3.89
CA THR A 443 -22.54 -22.55 -3.82
C THR A 443 -23.89 -22.95 -4.37
N THR A 444 -24.92 -22.80 -3.56
CA THR A 444 -26.31 -22.98 -3.97
C THR A 444 -26.86 -21.66 -4.51
N ILE A 445 -27.72 -21.71 -5.53
CA ILE A 445 -28.41 -20.57 -6.13
C ILE A 445 -29.86 -20.98 -6.35
N ARG A 446 -30.80 -20.30 -5.69
CA ARG A 446 -32.23 -20.54 -5.87
C ARG A 446 -32.82 -19.61 -6.93
N LEU A 447 -33.28 -20.18 -8.03
CA LEU A 447 -33.98 -19.48 -9.10
C LEU A 447 -35.48 -19.48 -8.77
N ALA A 448 -36.13 -18.33 -8.88
CA ALA A 448 -37.59 -18.24 -8.72
C ALA A 448 -38.30 -19.13 -9.73
N ALA A 449 -39.50 -19.62 -9.39
CA ALA A 449 -40.30 -20.47 -10.26
C ALA A 449 -40.50 -19.82 -11.63
N VAL A 450 -40.25 -20.58 -12.68
CA VAL A 450 -40.28 -20.10 -14.05
C VAL A 450 -41.46 -20.73 -14.79
N ASP A 451 -42.19 -19.93 -15.58
CA ASP A 451 -43.28 -20.44 -16.42
C ASP A 451 -42.76 -21.44 -17.46
N ALA A 452 -43.54 -22.51 -17.69
CA ALA A 452 -43.18 -23.66 -18.51
C ALA A 452 -42.77 -23.27 -19.95
N GLY A 453 -41.49 -23.44 -20.28
CA GLY A 453 -40.92 -23.26 -21.61
C GLY A 453 -39.45 -23.72 -21.63
N PRO A 454 -38.83 -23.90 -22.82
CA PRO A 454 -37.43 -24.31 -22.92
C PRO A 454 -36.52 -23.31 -22.19
N ALA A 455 -35.72 -23.81 -21.25
CA ALA A 455 -34.78 -23.02 -20.48
C ALA A 455 -33.35 -23.56 -20.65
N ALA A 456 -32.38 -22.65 -20.67
CA ALA A 456 -30.97 -23.00 -20.63
C ALA A 456 -30.23 -22.13 -19.62
N LEU A 457 -29.28 -22.73 -18.93
CA LEU A 457 -28.33 -22.06 -18.07
C LEU A 457 -27.12 -21.65 -18.91
N GLU A 458 -26.82 -20.37 -19.01
CA GLU A 458 -25.59 -19.86 -19.62
C GLU A 458 -24.60 -19.45 -18.52
N LEU A 459 -23.42 -20.07 -18.55
CA LEU A 459 -22.37 -19.92 -17.56
C LEU A 459 -21.12 -19.33 -18.20
N LEU A 460 -20.72 -18.13 -17.80
CA LEU A 460 -19.40 -17.59 -18.18
C LEU A 460 -18.41 -17.88 -17.05
N HIS A 461 -17.46 -18.78 -17.27
CA HIS A 461 -16.41 -19.11 -16.31
C HIS A 461 -15.01 -18.92 -16.92
N ARG A 462 -14.01 -18.75 -16.06
CA ARG A 462 -12.60 -18.78 -16.46
C ARG A 462 -12.00 -20.12 -16.11
N ASP A 463 -11.67 -20.89 -17.13
CA ASP A 463 -10.93 -22.12 -16.99
C ASP A 463 -9.46 -21.86 -16.66
N ARG A 464 -8.96 -22.64 -15.72
CA ARG A 464 -7.54 -22.86 -15.45
C ARG A 464 -7.31 -24.37 -15.36
N PRO A 465 -6.12 -24.87 -15.71
CA PRO A 465 -5.74 -26.24 -15.39
C PRO A 465 -5.97 -26.54 -13.91
N GLY A 466 -6.72 -27.60 -13.61
CA GLY A 466 -7.07 -27.98 -12.23
C GLY A 466 -8.39 -27.41 -11.70
N VAL A 467 -9.15 -26.64 -12.49
CA VAL A 467 -10.52 -26.20 -12.14
C VAL A 467 -11.56 -27.13 -12.77
N ALA A 468 -12.50 -27.61 -11.96
CA ALA A 468 -13.67 -28.37 -12.42
C ALA A 468 -14.90 -27.93 -11.62
N LEU A 469 -15.89 -27.32 -12.29
CA LEU A 469 -17.14 -26.91 -11.68
C LEU A 469 -18.22 -27.94 -12.01
N ALA A 470 -18.66 -28.69 -11.00
CA ALA A 470 -19.83 -29.56 -11.11
C ALA A 470 -21.10 -28.73 -10.88
N ILE A 471 -22.10 -28.90 -11.75
CA ILE A 471 -23.35 -28.15 -11.73
C ILE A 471 -24.49 -29.16 -11.58
N SER A 472 -25.25 -29.04 -10.49
CA SER A 472 -26.49 -29.80 -10.26
C SER A 472 -27.69 -28.86 -10.20
N VAL A 473 -28.88 -29.37 -10.55
CA VAL A 473 -30.16 -28.69 -10.34
C VAL A 473 -31.08 -29.61 -9.57
N ASP A 474 -31.55 -29.15 -8.41
CA ASP A 474 -32.35 -29.91 -7.44
C ASP A 474 -31.73 -31.27 -7.11
N GLY A 475 -30.40 -31.28 -6.93
CA GLY A 475 -29.60 -32.48 -6.63
C GLY A 475 -29.33 -33.40 -7.83
N GLN A 476 -29.86 -33.11 -9.03
CA GLN A 476 -29.53 -33.85 -10.24
C GLN A 476 -28.30 -33.26 -10.95
N PRO A 477 -27.23 -34.04 -11.19
CA PRO A 477 -26.05 -33.56 -11.88
C PRO A 477 -26.37 -33.26 -13.35
N LEU A 478 -26.09 -32.03 -13.80
CA LEU A 478 -26.33 -31.61 -15.18
C LEU A 478 -25.05 -31.57 -16.01
N ALA A 479 -23.98 -31.00 -15.47
CA ALA A 479 -22.72 -30.82 -16.21
C ALA A 479 -21.52 -30.74 -15.27
N VAL A 480 -20.35 -31.09 -15.80
CA VAL A 480 -19.06 -30.73 -15.20
C VAL A 480 -18.32 -29.90 -16.23
N VAL A 481 -18.04 -28.65 -15.91
CA VAL A 481 -17.35 -27.71 -16.80
C VAL A 481 -15.94 -27.45 -16.26
N GLY A 482 -14.95 -27.63 -17.12
CA GLY A 482 -13.54 -27.45 -16.79
C GLY A 482 -12.70 -27.63 -18.05
N GLY A 483 -11.51 -27.02 -18.09
CA GLY A 483 -10.76 -26.96 -19.34
C GLY A 483 -9.46 -26.18 -19.30
N THR A 484 -8.88 -25.99 -20.49
CA THR A 484 -7.63 -25.26 -20.71
C THR A 484 -7.82 -23.74 -20.57
N ASP A 485 -6.76 -23.04 -20.18
CA ASP A 485 -6.73 -21.61 -19.83
C ASP A 485 -7.59 -20.70 -20.74
N GLY A 486 -8.56 -19.98 -20.15
CA GLY A 486 -9.34 -18.96 -20.86
C GLY A 486 -10.75 -18.72 -20.31
N TRP A 487 -11.42 -17.67 -20.77
CA TRP A 487 -12.85 -17.44 -20.49
C TRP A 487 -13.71 -18.22 -21.48
N ARG A 488 -14.73 -18.94 -20.98
CA ARG A 488 -15.67 -19.73 -21.80
C ARG A 488 -17.10 -19.52 -21.35
N THR A 489 -18.01 -19.53 -22.32
CA THR A 489 -19.46 -19.55 -22.08
C THR A 489 -19.97 -20.95 -22.37
N GLU A 490 -20.48 -21.63 -21.34
CA GLU A 490 -21.10 -22.94 -21.44
C GLU A 490 -22.61 -22.78 -21.36
N ARG A 491 -23.34 -23.45 -22.26
CA ARG A 491 -24.80 -23.41 -22.29
C ARG A 491 -25.35 -24.80 -22.00
N ILE A 492 -26.01 -24.93 -20.85
CA ILE A 492 -26.54 -26.20 -20.34
C ILE A 492 -28.06 -26.17 -20.51
N ALA A 493 -28.60 -27.05 -21.34
CA ALA A 493 -30.05 -27.19 -21.49
C ALA A 493 -30.65 -27.79 -20.21
N LEU A 494 -31.73 -27.20 -19.70
CA LEU A 494 -32.47 -27.76 -18.56
C LEU A 494 -33.47 -28.81 -19.06
N PRO A 495 -33.50 -30.01 -18.48
CA PRO A 495 -34.50 -31.03 -18.76
C PRO A 495 -35.94 -30.52 -18.60
N ASP A 496 -36.84 -30.89 -19.53
CA ASP A 496 -38.24 -30.43 -19.54
C ASP A 496 -39.01 -30.87 -18.27
N ASP A 497 -38.62 -31.98 -17.65
CA ASP A 497 -39.22 -32.52 -16.42
C ASP A 497 -38.84 -31.71 -15.17
N LEU A 498 -37.69 -31.03 -15.15
CA LEU A 498 -37.32 -30.08 -14.09
C LEU A 498 -38.14 -28.79 -14.16
N LEU A 499 -38.59 -28.40 -15.36
CA LEU A 499 -39.36 -27.18 -15.59
C LEU A 499 -40.88 -27.36 -15.42
N ALA A 500 -41.34 -28.60 -15.27
CA ALA A 500 -42.77 -28.93 -15.19
C ALA A 500 -43.41 -28.65 -13.82
N GLY A 501 -42.62 -28.31 -12.79
CA GLY A 501 -43.11 -27.94 -11.47
C GLY A 501 -42.99 -26.44 -11.22
N GLN A 502 -44.03 -25.79 -10.68
CA GLN A 502 -43.96 -24.39 -10.19
C GLN A 502 -43.09 -24.23 -8.92
N GLN A 503 -42.08 -25.07 -8.73
CA GLN A 503 -41.15 -25.01 -7.61
C GLN A 503 -39.93 -24.17 -8.02
N PRO A 504 -39.34 -23.38 -7.11
CA PRO A 504 -38.07 -22.73 -7.36
C PRO A 504 -36.96 -23.77 -7.60
N LEU A 505 -36.13 -23.54 -8.61
CA LEU A 505 -35.02 -24.44 -8.96
C LEU A 505 -33.80 -24.12 -8.11
N THR A 506 -33.15 -25.14 -7.57
CA THR A 506 -31.91 -25.00 -6.79
C THR A 506 -30.72 -25.41 -7.65
N VAL A 507 -29.93 -24.46 -8.14
CA VAL A 507 -28.67 -24.74 -8.86
C VAL A 507 -27.54 -24.82 -7.84
N GLU A 508 -26.79 -25.91 -7.80
CA GLU A 508 -25.57 -26.00 -6.98
C GLU A 508 -24.35 -26.04 -7.91
N ILE A 509 -23.34 -25.23 -7.58
CA ILE A 509 -22.07 -25.17 -8.29
C ILE A 509 -20.97 -25.57 -7.30
N THR A 510 -20.33 -26.69 -7.52
CA THR A 510 -19.26 -27.23 -6.67
C THR A 510 -17.93 -27.19 -7.41
N ASN A 511 -16.91 -26.57 -6.82
CA ASN A 511 -15.55 -26.67 -7.33
C ASN A 511 -14.91 -28.00 -6.91
N GLN A 512 -14.86 -28.96 -7.83
CA GLN A 512 -14.20 -30.26 -7.67
C GLN A 512 -12.70 -30.21 -8.03
N GLY A 513 -12.19 -29.05 -8.43
CA GLY A 513 -10.79 -28.82 -8.75
C GLY A 513 -9.89 -28.70 -7.52
N ASP A 514 -8.57 -28.78 -7.71
CA ASP A 514 -7.55 -28.53 -6.69
C ASP A 514 -7.08 -27.06 -6.67
N GLN A 515 -7.63 -26.23 -7.55
CA GLN A 515 -7.39 -24.78 -7.65
C GLN A 515 -8.68 -23.99 -7.46
N PHE A 516 -8.57 -22.71 -7.12
CA PHE A 516 -9.74 -21.82 -7.05
C PHE A 516 -10.31 -21.55 -8.44
N ALA A 517 -11.65 -21.52 -8.55
CA ALA A 517 -12.37 -21.20 -9.78
C ALA A 517 -12.89 -19.76 -9.76
N ARG A 518 -13.06 -19.13 -10.93
CA ARG A 518 -13.73 -17.82 -11.04
C ARG A 518 -14.89 -17.89 -12.03
N LEU A 519 -16.07 -17.51 -11.56
CA LEU A 519 -17.28 -17.38 -12.35
C LEU A 519 -17.55 -15.90 -12.66
N GLY A 520 -17.70 -15.57 -13.94
CA GLY A 520 -17.94 -14.21 -14.41
C GLY A 520 -19.41 -13.80 -14.48
N TYR A 521 -20.30 -14.74 -14.83
CA TYR A 521 -21.75 -14.60 -14.58
C TYR A 521 -22.46 -15.95 -14.75
N LEU A 522 -23.65 -16.03 -14.16
CA LEU A 522 -24.65 -17.05 -14.40
C LEU A 522 -25.92 -16.37 -14.93
N MET A 523 -26.42 -16.80 -16.07
CA MET A 523 -27.63 -16.24 -16.67
C MET A 523 -28.60 -17.37 -17.05
N LEU A 524 -29.83 -17.29 -16.54
CA LEU A 524 -30.91 -18.15 -17.00
C LEU A 524 -31.55 -17.54 -18.23
N THR A 525 -31.55 -18.25 -19.36
CA THR A 525 -32.19 -17.79 -20.59
C THR A 525 -33.47 -18.59 -20.84
N LEU A 526 -34.60 -17.89 -20.93
CA LEU A 526 -35.91 -18.44 -21.22
C LEU A 526 -36.29 -18.12 -22.66
N GLY A 527 -36.64 -19.12 -23.46
CA GLY A 527 -36.94 -18.90 -24.88
C GLY A 527 -37.93 -19.89 -25.46
N THR A 528 -38.96 -19.37 -26.12
CA THR A 528 -40.06 -20.14 -26.74
C THR A 528 -39.89 -20.36 -28.25
N GLU A 529 -38.71 -20.14 -28.84
CA GLU A 529 -38.50 -20.41 -30.27
C GLU A 529 -37.19 -21.17 -30.52
N LYS A 530 -37.25 -22.15 -31.44
CA LYS A 530 -36.08 -22.73 -32.11
C LYS A 530 -35.25 -21.60 -32.70
N LEU A 531 -34.19 -21.20 -32.01
CA LEU A 531 -33.13 -20.37 -32.59
C LEU A 531 -32.48 -21.17 -33.75
N PRO A 532 -32.23 -20.55 -34.92
CA PRO A 532 -31.68 -21.25 -36.06
C PRO A 532 -30.28 -21.79 -35.74
N GLU A 533 -29.95 -22.98 -36.26
CA GLU A 533 -28.69 -23.76 -36.10
C GLU A 533 -27.36 -23.01 -36.42
N LYS A 534 -27.40 -21.69 -36.68
CA LYS A 534 -26.23 -20.87 -37.04
C LYS A 534 -25.85 -19.83 -35.96
N THR A 535 -25.85 -20.21 -34.69
CA THR A 535 -25.26 -19.39 -33.61
C THR A 535 -23.75 -19.56 -33.45
N SER A 536 -23.11 -20.46 -34.22
CA SER A 536 -21.64 -20.55 -34.26
C SER A 536 -20.96 -19.27 -34.76
N GLU A 537 -21.62 -18.44 -35.58
CA GLU A 537 -21.04 -17.20 -36.08
C GLU A 537 -20.97 -16.07 -35.04
N VAL A 538 -21.81 -16.07 -33.99
CA VAL A 538 -21.78 -15.03 -32.94
C VAL A 538 -20.72 -15.35 -31.88
N ALA A 539 -20.55 -16.63 -31.52
CA ALA A 539 -19.46 -17.08 -30.67
C ALA A 539 -18.08 -16.91 -31.37
N ASP A 540 -18.03 -17.15 -32.69
CA ASP A 540 -16.81 -16.96 -33.49
C ASP A 540 -16.51 -15.46 -33.77
N CYS A 541 -17.53 -14.59 -33.71
CA CYS A 541 -17.33 -13.14 -33.78
C CYS A 541 -16.80 -12.56 -32.45
N LEU A 542 -17.25 -13.09 -31.31
CA LEU A 542 -16.76 -12.69 -29.99
C LEU A 542 -15.37 -13.26 -29.66
N SER A 543 -14.99 -14.42 -30.19
CA SER A 543 -13.63 -14.97 -30.06
C SER A 543 -12.60 -14.22 -30.94
N ARG A 544 -13.00 -13.73 -32.12
CA ARG A 544 -12.13 -12.99 -33.05
C ARG A 544 -11.88 -11.53 -32.65
N LEU A 545 -12.73 -10.94 -31.80
CA LEU A 545 -12.51 -9.60 -31.21
C LEU A 545 -11.38 -9.55 -30.17
N ALA A 546 -10.75 -10.69 -29.86
CA ALA A 546 -9.56 -10.78 -29.01
C ALA A 546 -8.23 -10.71 -29.78
N CYS A 547 -8.23 -10.43 -31.08
CA CYS A 547 -7.01 -10.20 -31.87
C CYS A 547 -7.06 -8.85 -32.60
N ASN A 548 -6.01 -8.05 -32.42
CA ASN A 548 -5.80 -6.71 -32.98
C ASN A 548 -6.18 -6.58 -34.47
N ASP A 549 -7.23 -5.82 -34.79
CA ASP A 549 -7.23 -4.84 -35.88
C ASP A 549 -8.49 -3.97 -35.85
N TRP A 550 -8.31 -2.65 -35.80
CA TRP A 550 -9.39 -1.67 -35.85
C TRP A 550 -9.50 -1.11 -37.27
N ASP A 551 -10.56 -1.46 -38.00
CA ASP A 551 -11.15 -0.53 -38.97
C ASP A 551 -12.60 -0.88 -39.39
N LYS A 552 -13.51 0.05 -39.04
CA LYS A 552 -14.90 0.29 -39.52
C LYS A 552 -16.10 -0.34 -38.75
N PRO A 553 -17.17 0.45 -38.50
CA PRO A 553 -18.38 -0.04 -37.84
C PRO A 553 -19.46 -0.50 -38.85
N ARG A 554 -20.19 -1.57 -38.52
CA ARG A 554 -21.52 -1.85 -39.06
C ARG A 554 -22.51 -2.09 -37.92
N LEU A 555 -23.50 -1.21 -37.85
CA LEU A 555 -24.68 -1.32 -36.99
C LEU A 555 -25.64 -2.39 -37.53
N LEU A 556 -26.07 -3.31 -36.66
CA LEU A 556 -27.28 -4.10 -36.83
C LEU A 556 -28.03 -4.16 -35.50
N SER A 557 -29.09 -3.36 -35.38
CA SER A 557 -30.02 -3.41 -34.25
C SER A 557 -31.05 -4.51 -34.46
N ARG A 558 -31.08 -5.53 -33.59
CA ARG A 558 -32.24 -6.41 -33.41
C ARG A 558 -32.66 -6.41 -31.94
N ARG A 559 -33.97 -6.24 -31.71
CA ARG A 559 -34.60 -6.25 -30.38
C ARG A 559 -34.51 -7.65 -29.76
N LEU A 560 -34.00 -7.73 -28.53
CA LEU A 560 -34.07 -8.92 -27.68
C LEU A 560 -35.40 -8.97 -26.91
N PRO A 561 -35.92 -10.16 -26.54
CA PRO A 561 -37.11 -10.30 -25.70
C PRO A 561 -36.82 -9.94 -24.23
N LYS A 562 -37.90 -9.70 -23.48
CA LYS A 562 -37.86 -9.31 -22.06
C LYS A 562 -37.31 -10.46 -21.19
N SER A 563 -36.36 -10.14 -20.30
CA SER A 563 -35.88 -11.00 -19.23
C SER A 563 -36.47 -10.57 -17.88
N GLU A 564 -36.82 -11.53 -17.03
CA GLU A 564 -37.19 -11.29 -15.62
C GLU A 564 -35.95 -11.40 -14.70
N PRO A 565 -35.92 -10.70 -13.55
CA PRO A 565 -34.78 -10.71 -12.64
C PRO A 565 -34.63 -12.04 -11.89
N VAL A 566 -33.38 -12.46 -11.68
CA VAL A 566 -32.97 -13.69 -10.98
C VAL A 566 -32.32 -13.33 -9.64
N THR A 567 -32.65 -14.07 -8.57
CA THR A 567 -32.16 -13.85 -7.19
C THR A 567 -31.01 -14.81 -6.85
N PHE A 568 -30.06 -14.39 -6.02
CA PHE A 568 -28.94 -15.21 -5.52
C PHE A 568 -29.07 -15.43 -4.00
N GLN A 569 -28.81 -16.65 -3.52
CA GLN A 569 -28.74 -16.97 -2.08
C GLN A 569 -27.61 -17.98 -1.86
N THR A 570 -26.51 -17.58 -1.22
CA THR A 570 -25.39 -18.46 -0.87
C THR A 570 -25.61 -19.10 0.51
N ALA A 571 -25.35 -20.40 0.63
CA ALA A 571 -25.23 -21.10 1.90
C ALA A 571 -23.90 -21.87 1.91
N SER A 572 -23.10 -21.65 2.94
CA SER A 572 -21.82 -22.34 3.18
C SER A 572 -22.02 -23.29 4.37
N GLU A 573 -22.19 -24.58 4.12
CA GLU A 573 -22.00 -25.58 5.17
C GLU A 573 -20.51 -25.92 5.27
N ALA A 574 -19.87 -25.44 6.33
CA ALA A 574 -18.53 -25.89 6.69
C ALA A 574 -18.64 -27.31 7.28
N ALA A 575 -18.18 -28.31 6.53
CA ALA A 575 -17.93 -29.63 7.09
C ALA A 575 -16.91 -29.49 8.24
N THR A 576 -17.35 -29.82 9.45
CA THR A 576 -16.47 -30.09 10.60
C THR A 576 -16.45 -31.61 10.81
N PRO A 577 -15.32 -32.14 11.28
CA PRO A 577 -14.44 -33.10 10.60
C PRO A 577 -15.06 -34.43 10.15
#